data_AF-A0A9J6A157-F1
#
_entry.id   AF-A0A9J6A157-F1
#
_cell.length_a   1.000
_cell.length_b   1.000
_cell.length_c   1.000
_cell.angle_alpha   90.00
_cell.angle_beta   90.00
_cell.angle_gamma   90.00
#
_symmetry.space_group_name_H-M   'P 1'
#
loop_
_entity.id
_entity.type
_entity.pdbx_description
1 polymer ?
#
loop_
_entity_poly.entity_id
_entity_poly.type
_entity_poly.pdbx_seq_one_letter_code
_entity_poly.pdbx_strand_id
1 'polypeptide(L)'
;MMFLSEVSVPVLTGKEIKGEGGNAIELVLVDDYTGEIVESGPEASAKVEIVVLRGEFGDDDGGNWTVEEFDSNVVREREGKKPLLAETVHVRLNKGIGSVDKIKFSHSKLYMKMEME
;
A
#
# COMPACT_ATOMS: atom_id res chain seq x y z
N MET A 1 -1.13 11.28 0.84
CA MET A 1 -1.87 10.33 -0.03
C MET A 1 -2.75 9.48 0.86
N MET A 2 -3.98 9.20 0.44
CA MET A 2 -4.97 8.48 1.24
C MET A 2 -5.80 7.53 0.36
N PHE A 3 -6.46 6.57 0.98
CA PHE A 3 -7.49 5.75 0.34
C PHE A 3 -8.79 6.55 0.24
N LEU A 4 -9.43 6.53 -0.93
CA LEU A 4 -10.73 7.18 -1.15
C LEU A 4 -11.89 6.35 -0.56
N SER A 5 -11.71 5.02 -0.54
CA SER A 5 -12.65 4.06 0.02
C SER A 5 -11.91 3.07 0.91
N GLU A 6 -12.60 2.49 1.88
CA GLU A 6 -12.00 1.44 2.72
C GLU A 6 -11.56 0.22 1.91
N VAL A 7 -10.50 -0.44 2.40
CA VAL A 7 -10.07 -1.73 1.88
C VAL A 7 -10.97 -2.82 2.46
N SER A 8 -11.47 -3.70 1.61
CA SER A 8 -12.31 -4.82 2.03
C SER A 8 -11.53 -5.80 2.89
N VAL A 9 -12.10 -6.12 4.05
CA VAL A 9 -11.59 -7.11 5.00
C VAL A 9 -12.43 -8.39 4.97
N PRO A 10 -11.84 -9.57 5.25
CA PRO A 10 -10.43 -9.80 5.58
C PRO A 10 -9.52 -9.84 4.35
N VAL A 11 -8.29 -9.36 4.50
CA VAL A 11 -7.24 -9.51 3.49
C VAL A 11 -6.61 -10.90 3.62
N LEU A 12 -6.61 -11.68 2.53
CA LEU A 12 -6.17 -13.07 2.53
C LEU A 12 -5.09 -13.33 1.48
N THR A 13 -4.07 -14.09 1.84
CA THR A 13 -3.00 -14.52 0.93
C THR A 13 -3.56 -15.29 -0.26
N GLY A 14 -3.10 -14.97 -1.46
CA GLY A 14 -3.54 -15.57 -2.72
C GLY A 14 -4.90 -15.08 -3.23
N LYS A 15 -5.60 -14.22 -2.47
CA LYS A 15 -6.80 -13.52 -2.93
C LYS A 15 -6.48 -12.09 -3.32
N GLU A 16 -7.27 -11.57 -4.25
CA GLU A 16 -7.23 -10.16 -4.61
C GLU A 16 -7.70 -9.31 -3.43
N ILE A 17 -6.91 -8.28 -3.14
CA ILE A 17 -7.27 -7.23 -2.20
C ILE A 17 -8.13 -6.23 -2.98
N LYS A 18 -9.32 -5.93 -2.44
CA LYS A 18 -10.31 -5.10 -3.11
C LYS A 18 -10.71 -3.94 -2.21
N GLY A 19 -11.23 -2.89 -2.81
CA GLY A 19 -11.96 -1.84 -2.09
C GLY A 19 -13.33 -2.32 -1.65
N GLU A 20 -14.02 -1.46 -0.91
CA GLU A 20 -15.42 -1.64 -0.53
C GLU A 20 -16.31 -2.00 -1.73
N GLY A 21 -17.27 -2.90 -1.51
CA GLY A 21 -18.17 -3.39 -2.56
C GLY A 21 -17.50 -4.29 -3.61
N GLY A 22 -16.22 -4.66 -3.43
CA GLY A 22 -15.47 -5.50 -4.37
C GLY A 22 -14.88 -4.74 -5.56
N ASN A 23 -14.81 -3.41 -5.46
CA ASN A 23 -14.24 -2.53 -6.47
C ASN A 23 -12.70 -2.47 -6.39
N ALA A 24 -12.09 -1.76 -7.34
CA ALA A 24 -10.68 -1.40 -7.23
C ALA A 24 -10.46 -0.47 -6.02
N ILE A 25 -9.25 -0.50 -5.46
CA ILE A 25 -8.86 0.43 -4.39
C ILE A 25 -8.49 1.75 -5.04
N GLU A 26 -9.12 2.84 -4.62
CA GLU A 26 -8.81 4.17 -5.12
C GLU A 26 -7.89 4.92 -4.14
N LEU A 27 -6.85 5.53 -4.68
CA LEU A 27 -5.85 6.32 -3.98
C LEU A 27 -5.93 7.76 -4.47
N VAL A 28 -5.83 8.72 -3.55
CA VAL A 28 -5.77 10.13 -3.90
C VAL A 28 -4.56 10.81 -3.26
N LEU A 29 -3.84 11.58 -4.06
CA LEU A 29 -2.82 12.51 -3.59
C LEU A 29 -3.52 13.78 -3.12
N VAL A 30 -3.37 14.08 -1.83
CA VAL A 30 -3.93 15.27 -1.18
C VAL A 30 -2.81 16.20 -0.74
N ASP A 31 -3.06 17.50 -0.84
CA ASP A 31 -2.22 18.54 -0.25
C ASP A 31 -2.42 18.54 1.27
N ASP A 32 -1.33 18.52 2.03
CA ASP A 32 -1.39 18.41 3.50
C ASP A 32 -1.90 19.69 4.18
N TYR A 33 -1.77 20.84 3.52
CA TYR A 33 -2.22 22.13 4.05
C TYR A 33 -3.70 22.39 3.75
N THR A 34 -4.16 22.07 2.53
CA THR A 34 -5.54 22.35 2.11
C THR A 34 -6.47 21.15 2.24
N GLY A 35 -5.93 19.93 2.26
CA GLY A 35 -6.70 18.69 2.19
C GLY A 35 -7.31 18.40 0.81
N GLU A 36 -7.02 19.24 -0.20
CA GLU A 36 -7.57 19.10 -1.55
C GLU A 36 -6.75 18.13 -2.40
N ILE A 37 -7.38 17.53 -3.42
CA ILE A 37 -6.68 16.65 -4.36
C ILE A 37 -5.69 17.47 -5.17
N VAL A 38 -4.45 16.98 -5.25
CA VAL A 38 -3.42 17.57 -6.11
C VAL A 38 -3.68 17.11 -7.55
N GLU A 39 -4.42 17.92 -8.31
CA GLU A 39 -4.84 17.57 -9.67
C GLU A 39 -3.79 17.85 -10.77
N SER A 40 -2.75 18.63 -10.47
CA SER A 40 -1.75 19.07 -11.44
C SER A 40 -0.33 19.07 -10.87
N GLY A 41 0.67 19.19 -11.74
CA GLY A 41 2.08 19.05 -11.37
C GLY A 41 2.65 17.67 -11.65
N PRO A 42 3.97 17.51 -11.56
CA PRO A 42 4.64 16.22 -11.77
C PRO A 42 4.17 15.16 -10.76
N GLU A 43 3.82 15.56 -9.54
CA GLU A 43 3.34 14.69 -8.47
C GLU A 43 1.99 14.05 -8.82
N ALA A 44 1.07 14.84 -9.40
CA ALA A 44 -0.26 14.39 -9.82
C ALA A 44 -0.24 13.33 -10.94
N SER A 45 0.90 13.15 -11.61
CA SER A 45 1.12 12.17 -12.69
C SER A 45 2.21 11.14 -12.37
N ALA A 46 2.68 11.12 -11.12
CA ALA A 46 3.77 10.27 -10.68
C ALA A 46 3.41 8.79 -10.75
N LYS A 47 4.42 7.95 -10.94
CA LYS A 47 4.30 6.50 -10.77
C LYS A 47 4.61 6.20 -9.31
N VAL A 48 3.65 5.65 -8.59
CA VAL A 48 3.78 5.22 -7.19
C VAL A 48 3.95 3.70 -7.13
N GLU A 49 4.67 3.24 -6.12
CA GLU A 49 4.87 1.82 -5.81
C GLU A 49 4.14 1.48 -4.51
N ILE A 50 3.47 0.33 -4.50
CA ILE A 50 2.83 -0.21 -3.31
C ILE A 50 3.80 -1.19 -2.67
N VAL A 51 4.17 -0.91 -1.43
CA VAL A 51 5.11 -1.70 -0.65
C VAL A 51 4.43 -2.33 0.56
N VAL A 52 4.99 -3.43 1.03
CA VAL A 52 4.58 -4.07 2.28
C VAL A 52 5.55 -3.62 3.36
N LEU A 53 5.02 -3.21 4.51
CA LEU A 53 5.82 -2.81 5.67
C LEU A 53 5.65 -3.84 6.80
N ARG A 54 6.64 -3.98 7.69
CA ARG A 54 6.52 -4.86 8.87
C ARG A 54 5.52 -4.29 9.87
N GLY A 55 4.74 -5.16 10.49
CA GLY A 55 3.60 -4.84 11.37
C GLY A 55 3.91 -4.11 12.69
N GLU A 56 5.11 -3.60 12.89
CA GLU A 56 5.49 -2.80 14.04
C GLU A 56 5.44 -1.32 13.60
N PHE A 57 4.22 -0.81 13.43
CA PHE A 57 3.97 0.57 13.01
C PHE A 57 3.75 1.45 14.23
N GLY A 58 4.48 2.56 14.28
CA GLY A 58 4.43 3.49 15.38
C GLY A 58 5.22 2.99 16.58
N ASP A 59 6.32 3.68 16.89
CA ASP A 59 6.60 3.85 18.31
C ASP A 59 5.32 4.43 18.95
N ASP A 60 5.06 4.06 20.19
CA ASP A 60 3.88 4.42 21.02
C ASP A 60 3.63 5.95 21.13
N ASP A 61 4.45 6.77 20.46
CA ASP A 61 4.55 8.23 20.52
C ASP A 61 4.14 8.96 19.22
N GLY A 62 3.51 8.29 18.24
CA GLY A 62 2.89 8.98 17.09
C GLY A 62 3.85 9.83 16.24
N GLY A 63 5.14 9.51 16.28
CA GLY A 63 6.19 10.23 15.57
C GLY A 63 6.17 9.97 14.06
N ASN A 64 6.46 11.02 13.28
CA ASN A 64 6.63 10.92 11.84
C ASN A 64 7.92 10.15 11.52
N TRP A 65 7.83 9.04 10.77
CA TRP A 65 9.02 8.29 10.35
C TRP A 65 9.90 9.11 9.40
N THR A 66 11.21 9.04 9.61
CA THR A 66 12.21 9.44 8.62
C THR A 66 12.13 8.53 7.39
N VAL A 67 12.72 8.98 6.28
CA VAL A 67 12.78 8.19 5.04
C VAL A 67 13.54 6.89 5.27
N GLU A 68 14.60 6.93 6.07
CA GLU A 68 15.43 5.79 6.44
C GLU A 68 14.65 4.76 7.27
N GLU A 69 13.85 5.23 8.24
CA GLU A 69 12.99 4.36 9.05
C GLU A 69 11.93 3.69 8.18
N PHE A 70 11.28 4.43 7.29
CA PHE A 70 10.35 3.85 6.32
C PHE A 70 11.02 2.78 5.46
N ASP A 71 12.17 3.10 4.84
CA ASP A 71 12.89 2.18 3.93
C ASP A 71 13.34 0.89 4.63
N SER A 72 13.78 1.00 5.89
CA SER A 72 14.20 -0.14 6.70
C SER A 72 13.04 -1.08 7.06
N ASN A 73 11.82 -0.54 7.16
CA ASN A 73 10.60 -1.28 7.46
C ASN A 73 9.94 -1.91 6.23
N VAL A 74 10.33 -1.49 5.02
CA VAL A 74 9.87 -2.12 3.78
C VAL A 74 10.32 -3.58 3.76
N VAL A 75 9.36 -4.49 3.68
CA VAL A 75 9.60 -5.92 3.57
C VAL A 75 10.04 -6.22 2.14
N ARG A 76 11.35 -6.12 1.93
CA ARG A 76 12.01 -6.52 0.68
C ARG A 76 12.22 -8.02 0.63
N GLU A 77 12.16 -8.56 -0.58
CA GLU A 77 12.54 -9.95 -0.83
C GLU A 77 14.02 -10.19 -0.51
N ARG A 78 14.34 -11.37 0.02
CA ARG A 78 15.73 -11.85 0.06
C ARG A 78 16.07 -12.46 -1.30
N GLU A 79 17.33 -12.37 -1.72
CA GLU A 79 17.81 -13.01 -2.96
C GLU A 79 17.29 -14.45 -3.09
N GLY A 80 16.56 -14.72 -4.17
CA GLY A 80 15.99 -16.04 -4.50
C GLY A 80 14.60 -16.34 -3.93
N LYS A 81 13.88 -15.38 -3.33
CA LYS A 81 12.45 -15.54 -2.95
C LYS A 81 11.49 -14.96 -4.01
N LYS A 82 10.19 -15.22 -3.82
CA LYS A 82 9.10 -14.72 -4.68
C LYS A 82 8.50 -13.43 -4.09
N PRO A 83 8.09 -12.46 -4.93
CA PRO A 83 7.64 -11.14 -4.49
C PRO A 83 6.42 -11.25 -3.60
N LEU A 84 6.41 -10.53 -2.47
CA LEU A 84 5.33 -10.61 -1.50
C LEU A 84 4.00 -10.10 -2.04
N LEU A 85 4.05 -9.11 -2.92
CA LEU A 85 2.91 -8.68 -3.71
C LEU A 85 3.03 -9.26 -5.12
N ALA A 86 1.90 -9.66 -5.67
CA ALA A 86 1.80 -10.11 -7.05
C ALA A 86 0.93 -9.16 -7.88
N GLU A 87 1.14 -9.20 -9.19
CA GLU A 87 0.38 -8.46 -10.20
C GLU A 87 0.60 -6.94 -10.08
N THR A 88 -0.37 -6.19 -9.56
CA THR A 88 -0.31 -4.72 -9.54
C THR A 88 0.43 -4.22 -8.31
N VAL A 89 1.69 -3.84 -8.52
CA VAL A 89 2.56 -3.22 -7.51
C VAL A 89 2.89 -1.76 -7.81
N HIS A 90 2.59 -1.30 -9.02
CA HIS A 90 2.82 0.08 -9.42
C HIS A 90 1.55 0.69 -9.98
N VAL A 91 1.28 1.93 -9.59
CA VAL A 91 0.10 2.69 -10.02
C VAL A 91 0.59 4.00 -10.59
N ARG A 92 0.04 4.42 -11.72
CA ARG A 92 0.30 5.77 -12.24
C ARG A 92 -0.86 6.67 -11.86
N LEU A 93 -0.55 7.79 -11.25
CA LEU A 93 -1.56 8.79 -10.91
C LEU A 93 -2.02 9.51 -12.18
N ASN A 94 -3.31 9.85 -12.19
CA ASN A 94 -3.94 10.69 -13.20
C ASN A 94 -4.73 11.76 -12.46
N LYS A 95 -4.25 13.01 -12.53
CA LYS A 95 -4.78 14.13 -11.75
C LYS A 95 -4.83 13.83 -10.24
N GLY A 96 -3.76 13.23 -9.72
CA GLY A 96 -3.66 12.86 -8.32
C GLY A 96 -4.43 11.60 -7.93
N ILE A 97 -5.21 10.99 -8.84
CA ILE A 97 -6.01 9.79 -8.56
C ILE A 97 -5.32 8.55 -9.13
N GLY A 98 -5.17 7.51 -8.31
CA GLY A 98 -4.66 6.20 -8.69
C GLY A 98 -5.69 5.11 -8.42
N SER A 99 -5.78 4.11 -9.30
CA SER A 99 -6.63 2.93 -9.10
C SER A 99 -5.76 1.69 -9.00
N VAL A 100 -5.98 0.89 -7.96
CA VAL A 100 -5.29 -0.37 -7.71
C VAL A 100 -6.27 -1.51 -7.90
N ASP A 101 -6.08 -2.29 -8.96
CA ASP A 101 -6.77 -3.53 -9.23
C ASP A 101 -5.82 -4.71 -9.13
N LYS A 102 -6.33 -5.93 -8.92
CA LYS A 102 -5.54 -7.16 -9.04
C LYS A 102 -4.38 -7.34 -8.05
N ILE A 103 -4.16 -6.42 -7.10
CA ILE A 103 -3.12 -6.58 -6.09
C ILE A 103 -3.43 -7.76 -5.15
N LYS A 104 -2.43 -8.61 -4.90
CA LYS A 104 -2.58 -9.82 -4.06
C LYS A 104 -1.31 -10.03 -3.26
N PHE A 105 -1.46 -10.50 -2.02
CA PHE A 105 -0.33 -11.12 -1.34
C PHE A 105 -0.03 -12.46 -2.02
N SER A 106 1.20 -12.64 -2.46
CA SER A 106 1.65 -13.89 -3.04
C SER A 106 1.82 -14.95 -1.96
N HIS A 107 1.68 -16.20 -2.36
CA HIS A 107 1.96 -17.33 -1.48
C HIS A 107 3.48 -17.48 -1.32
N SER A 108 4.07 -16.71 -0.40
CA SER A 108 5.41 -16.99 0.09
C SER A 108 5.31 -18.06 1.19
N LYS A 109 6.14 -19.11 1.15
CA LYS A 109 6.25 -20.10 2.24
C LYS A 109 6.96 -19.49 3.46
N LEU A 110 6.44 -18.38 3.98
CA LEU A 110 6.84 -17.78 5.24
C LEU A 110 5.62 -17.83 6.15
N TYR A 111 5.68 -18.76 7.08
CA TYR A 111 4.74 -18.92 8.19
C TYR A 111 4.70 -17.61 8.97
N MET A 112 3.61 -16.86 8.83
CA MET A 112 3.17 -15.93 9.87
C MET A 112 2.13 -16.68 10.68
N LYS A 113 2.50 -17.04 11.92
CA LYS A 113 1.57 -17.54 12.92
C LYS A 113 0.71 -16.35 13.34
N MET A 114 -0.50 -16.23 12.82
CA MET A 114 -1.51 -15.39 13.46
C MET A 114 -1.98 -16.17 14.69
N GLU A 115 -1.54 -15.76 15.87
CA GLU A 115 -2.20 -16.15 17.10
C GLU A 115 -3.52 -15.38 17.14
N MET A 116 -4.62 -16.11 17.04
CA MET A 116 -5.95 -15.61 17.39
C MET A 116 -6.13 -16.00 18.86
N GLU A 117 -6.27 -15.02 19.75
CA GLU A 117 -6.85 -15.24 21.09
C GLU A 117 -8.33 -15.62 20.98
#